data_AF-A0A0F7Z4R0-F1
#
_entry.id   AF-A0A0F7Z4R0-F1
#
_cell.length_a   1.000
_cell.length_b   1.000
_cell.length_c   1.000
_cell.angle_alpha   90.00
_cell.angle_beta   90.00
_cell.angle_gamma   90.00
#
_symmetry.space_group_name_H-M   'P 1'
#
loop_
_entity.id
_entity.type
_entity.pdbx_description
1 polymer ?
#
loop_
_entity_poly.entity_id
_entity_poly.type
_entity_poly.pdbx_seq_one_letter_code
_entity_poly.pdbx_strand_id
1 'polypeptide(L)'
;MSGDIPLNINIKEPRWDQTTFVGRASHFFTVTDPRNILLPNEQLEKAKQIVHDYRQGIVAPRLTEDELWRAKYIYDSAFHPDTGEKMVLIGRMSAQVPMNMTITGFMMTFYRTTPAVVFWQWINQSFNAIVNYTNRSGDAPINVSQLGTAYVSATTGAVATALGLNALTKHVSPLIGRFVPFAAVAAANCINIPLMRQRELKYGIPITDENGNRLGESSKAAQQAIVQVVVSRILMAAPGMAIPPFIMNTLEKKAFLKRFPWMSAPIQVGLVGFCLVFATPLCCALFPQKSSMSVTRLEPELQAKIKEMSPELDRVYFNKGL
;
A
#
# COMPACT_ATOMS: atom_id res chain seq x y z
N MET A 1 8.76 -25.73 33.65
CA MET A 1 9.73 -25.90 32.55
C MET A 1 9.60 -24.68 31.65
N SER A 2 10.44 -23.68 31.87
CA SER A 2 10.56 -22.49 31.03
C SER A 2 11.28 -22.89 29.75
N GLY A 3 10.51 -23.25 28.73
CA GLY A 3 11.06 -23.55 27.40
C GLY A 3 11.53 -22.25 26.76
N ASP A 4 12.84 -22.07 26.67
CA ASP A 4 13.41 -21.04 25.82
C ASP A 4 12.94 -21.28 24.38
N ILE A 5 12.49 -20.22 23.72
CA ILE A 5 12.02 -20.32 22.32
C ILE A 5 13.21 -20.74 21.45
N PRO A 6 13.05 -21.74 20.57
CA PRO A 6 14.14 -22.12 19.67
C PRO A 6 14.49 -20.95 18.74
N LEU A 7 15.80 -20.70 18.56
CA LEU A 7 16.35 -19.67 17.66
C LEU A 7 16.11 -19.96 16.16
N ASN A 8 15.27 -20.95 15.83
CA ASN A 8 14.96 -21.35 14.46
C ASN A 8 13.77 -20.56 13.86
N ILE A 9 13.06 -19.73 14.65
CA ILE A 9 11.97 -18.92 14.12
C ILE A 9 12.55 -17.81 13.23
N ASN A 10 12.23 -17.87 11.93
CA ASN A 10 12.68 -16.90 10.95
C ASN A 10 11.85 -15.61 11.02
N ILE A 11 12.27 -14.66 11.86
CA ILE A 11 11.63 -13.34 11.96
C ILE A 11 12.07 -12.35 10.85
N LYS A 12 12.78 -12.81 9.82
CA LYS A 12 13.02 -12.01 8.60
C LYS A 12 11.84 -12.12 7.63
N GLU A 13 11.06 -13.19 7.73
CA GLU A 13 9.89 -13.44 6.89
C GLU A 13 8.57 -13.18 7.65
N PRO A 14 7.45 -13.00 6.93
CA PRO A 14 6.13 -12.92 7.56
C PRO A 14 5.78 -14.19 8.34
N ARG A 15 5.04 -14.04 9.46
CA ARG A 15 4.54 -15.17 10.29
C ARG A 15 3.74 -16.20 9.50
N TRP A 16 2.91 -15.70 8.59
CA TRP A 16 1.99 -16.52 7.82
C TRP A 16 2.54 -16.79 6.43
N ASP A 17 2.24 -17.98 5.93
CA ASP A 17 2.62 -18.41 4.58
C ASP A 17 2.12 -17.43 3.50
N GLN A 18 3.03 -16.87 2.73
CA GLN A 18 2.74 -15.90 1.68
C GLN A 18 2.29 -16.54 0.36
N THR A 19 2.35 -17.87 0.23
CA THR A 19 1.85 -18.59 -0.96
C THR A 19 0.32 -18.65 -0.98
N THR A 20 -0.31 -18.75 0.20
CA THR A 20 -1.78 -18.77 0.33
C THR A 20 -2.38 -17.38 0.45
N PHE A 21 -3.59 -17.18 -0.07
CA PHE A 21 -4.32 -15.91 0.08
C PHE A 21 -4.60 -15.58 1.56
N VAL A 22 -5.01 -16.58 2.35
CA VAL A 22 -5.35 -16.42 3.78
C VAL A 22 -4.13 -15.99 4.59
N GLY A 23 -2.95 -16.56 4.32
CA GLY A 23 -1.73 -16.16 5.00
C GLY A 23 -1.28 -14.74 4.63
N ARG A 24 -1.37 -14.36 3.34
CA ARG A 24 -1.14 -12.97 2.92
C ARG A 24 -2.12 -11.99 3.57
N ALA A 25 -3.41 -12.32 3.59
CA ALA A 25 -4.43 -11.48 4.22
C ALA A 25 -4.12 -11.29 5.71
N SER A 26 -3.84 -12.36 6.45
CA SER A 26 -3.49 -12.31 7.88
C SER A 26 -2.27 -11.43 8.15
N HIS A 27 -1.25 -11.51 7.29
CA HIS A 27 -0.09 -10.64 7.35
C HIS A 27 -0.47 -9.16 7.20
N PHE A 28 -1.20 -8.80 6.14
CA PHE A 28 -1.57 -7.40 5.92
C PHE A 28 -2.53 -6.85 6.97
N PHE A 29 -3.51 -7.65 7.42
CA PHE A 29 -4.39 -7.23 8.53
C PHE A 29 -3.61 -6.84 9.78
N THR A 30 -2.52 -7.55 10.07
CA THR A 30 -1.69 -7.30 11.25
C THR A 30 -0.78 -6.08 11.06
N VAL A 31 -0.18 -5.93 9.88
CA VAL A 31 0.72 -4.80 9.57
C VAL A 31 -0.04 -3.48 9.44
N THR A 32 -1.26 -3.50 8.88
CA THR A 32 -2.08 -2.30 8.68
C THR A 32 -3.00 -2.01 9.85
N ASP A 33 -2.82 -2.65 11.01
CA ASP A 33 -3.66 -2.43 12.18
C ASP A 33 -3.55 -0.97 12.67
N PRO A 34 -4.65 -0.18 12.60
CA PRO A 34 -4.60 1.23 12.98
C PRO A 34 -4.34 1.44 14.48
N ARG A 35 -4.58 0.42 15.32
CA ARG A 35 -4.30 0.48 16.77
C ARG A 35 -2.82 0.68 17.05
N ASN A 36 -1.94 0.26 16.14
CA ASN A 36 -0.50 0.43 16.28
C ASN A 36 -0.04 1.91 16.27
N ILE A 37 -0.87 2.83 15.77
CA ILE A 37 -0.61 4.28 15.85
C ILE A 37 -0.62 4.77 17.30
N LEU A 38 -1.48 4.18 18.13
CA LEU A 38 -1.72 4.61 19.51
C LEU A 38 -0.66 4.07 20.49
N LEU A 39 0.29 3.27 20.00
CA LEU A 39 1.33 2.69 20.85
C LEU A 39 2.32 3.77 21.32
N PRO A 40 2.59 3.87 22.63
CA PRO A 40 3.55 4.82 23.16
C PRO A 40 4.98 4.43 22.78
N ASN A 41 5.88 5.41 22.79
CA ASN A 41 7.28 5.22 22.40
C ASN A 41 7.98 4.11 23.20
N GLU A 42 7.67 3.97 24.49
CA GLU A 42 8.24 2.91 25.35
C GLU A 42 7.90 1.50 24.85
N GLN A 43 6.67 1.29 24.36
CA GLN A 43 6.27 -0.02 23.81
C GLN A 43 6.96 -0.29 22.48
N LEU A 44 7.17 0.75 21.66
CA LEU A 44 7.91 0.63 20.40
C LEU A 44 9.38 0.28 20.63
N GLU A 45 10.04 0.94 21.58
CA GLU A 45 11.44 0.64 21.93
C GLU A 45 11.58 -0.75 22.55
N LYS A 46 10.63 -1.17 23.40
CA LYS A 46 10.61 -2.55 23.94
C LYS A 46 10.48 -3.59 22.83
N ALA A 47 9.59 -3.35 21.85
CA ALA A 47 9.45 -4.23 20.69
C ALA A 47 10.73 -4.28 19.84
N LYS A 48 11.39 -3.14 19.64
CA LYS A 48 12.68 -3.04 18.97
C LYS A 48 13.77 -3.83 19.70
N GLN A 49 13.86 -3.70 21.02
CA GLN A 49 14.82 -4.46 21.85
C GLN A 49 14.62 -5.96 21.66
N ILE A 50 13.39 -6.46 21.81
CA ILE A 50 13.07 -7.89 21.64
C ILE A 50 13.49 -8.40 20.26
N VAL A 51 13.18 -7.65 19.21
CA VAL A 51 13.52 -8.04 17.82
C VAL A 51 15.04 -7.99 17.59
N HIS A 52 15.73 -7.00 18.13
CA HIS A 52 17.18 -6.86 18.00
C HIS A 52 17.94 -7.96 18.74
N ASP A 53 17.58 -8.19 20.00
CA ASP A 53 18.16 -9.22 20.85
C ASP A 53 17.98 -10.59 20.21
N TYR A 54 16.76 -10.91 19.73
CA TYR A 54 16.48 -12.18 19.06
C TYR A 54 17.30 -12.35 17.77
N ARG A 55 17.47 -11.29 16.96
CA ARG A 55 18.34 -11.30 15.76
C ARG A 55 19.81 -11.56 16.09
N GLN A 56 20.25 -11.21 17.31
CA GLN A 56 21.59 -11.45 17.82
C GLN A 56 21.73 -12.80 18.54
N GLY A 57 20.66 -13.60 18.61
CA GLY A 57 20.66 -14.88 19.31
C GLY A 57 20.41 -14.78 20.81
N ILE A 58 20.02 -13.60 21.31
CA ILE A 58 19.71 -13.36 22.73
C ILE A 58 18.21 -13.52 22.93
N VAL A 59 17.80 -14.51 23.73
CA VAL A 59 16.39 -14.77 24.05
C VAL A 59 16.13 -14.40 25.50
N ALA A 60 15.18 -13.49 25.73
CA ALA A 60 14.79 -13.08 27.07
C ALA A 60 14.11 -14.24 27.84
N PRO A 61 14.37 -14.42 29.15
CA PRO A 61 13.76 -15.48 29.93
C PRO A 61 12.23 -15.36 29.92
N ARG A 62 11.53 -16.44 29.54
CA ARG A 62 10.06 -16.52 29.41
C ARG A 62 9.44 -15.79 28.21
N LEU A 63 10.23 -15.31 27.25
CA LEU A 63 9.66 -14.83 25.99
C LEU A 63 8.91 -15.99 25.32
N THR A 64 7.70 -15.76 24.84
CA THR A 64 6.92 -16.74 24.07
C THR A 64 6.98 -16.45 22.58
N GLU A 65 6.72 -17.45 21.74
CA GLU A 65 6.65 -17.26 20.28
C GLU A 65 5.63 -16.17 19.89
N ASP A 66 4.46 -16.14 20.53
CA ASP A 66 3.45 -15.12 20.26
C ASP A 66 3.91 -13.71 20.63
N GLU A 67 4.66 -13.56 21.73
CA GLU A 67 5.25 -12.28 22.11
C GLU A 67 6.35 -11.85 21.14
N LEU A 68 7.17 -12.79 20.65
CA LEU A 68 8.17 -12.51 19.63
C LEU A 68 7.52 -12.02 18.34
N TRP A 69 6.48 -12.72 17.85
CA TRP A 69 5.74 -12.27 16.66
C TRP A 69 5.04 -10.94 16.88
N ARG A 70 4.44 -10.72 18.06
CA ARG A 70 3.81 -9.43 18.39
C ARG A 70 4.83 -8.30 18.41
N ALA A 71 5.99 -8.51 19.03
CA ALA A 71 7.09 -7.53 19.04
C ALA A 71 7.58 -7.26 17.61
N LYS A 72 7.74 -8.29 16.78
CA LYS A 72 8.08 -8.14 15.36
C LYS A 72 7.07 -7.29 14.61
N TYR A 73 5.77 -7.53 14.75
CA TYR A 73 4.76 -6.74 14.05
C TYR A 73 4.67 -5.29 14.54
N ILE A 74 4.84 -5.06 15.85
CA ILE A 74 4.94 -3.71 16.39
C ILE A 74 6.17 -3.01 15.81
N TYR A 75 7.32 -3.70 15.76
CA TYR A 75 8.55 -3.19 15.18
C TYR A 75 8.36 -2.85 13.69
N ASP A 76 7.88 -3.79 12.87
CA ASP A 76 7.66 -3.60 11.44
C ASP A 76 6.66 -2.46 11.14
N SER A 77 5.73 -2.18 12.07
CA SER A 77 4.76 -1.08 11.91
C SER A 77 5.34 0.31 12.13
N ALA A 78 6.47 0.42 12.84
CA ALA A 78 7.00 1.70 13.35
C ALA A 78 8.46 1.99 12.95
N PHE A 79 9.23 0.97 12.58
CA PHE A 79 10.64 1.08 12.22
C PHE A 79 10.86 0.63 10.77
N HIS A 80 11.76 1.35 10.10
CA HIS A 80 12.13 1.04 8.74
C HIS A 80 12.84 -0.33 8.66
N PRO A 81 12.49 -1.21 7.70
CA PRO A 81 13.06 -2.55 7.61
C PRO A 81 14.59 -2.53 7.42
N ASP A 82 15.08 -1.62 6.57
CA ASP A 82 16.50 -1.56 6.20
C ASP A 82 17.35 -0.75 7.20
N THR A 83 16.94 0.48 7.55
CA THR A 83 17.74 1.36 8.43
C THR A 83 17.51 1.11 9.91
N GLY A 84 16.39 0.47 10.29
CA GLY A 84 15.99 0.32 11.69
C GLY A 84 15.61 1.64 12.39
N GLU A 85 15.53 2.73 11.63
CA GLU A 85 15.12 4.05 12.12
C GLU A 85 13.61 4.13 12.29
N LYS A 86 13.19 4.95 13.24
CA LYS A 86 11.77 5.15 13.51
C LYS A 86 11.12 5.97 12.39
N MET A 87 10.11 5.38 11.77
CA MET A 87 9.35 6.04 10.71
C MET A 87 8.50 7.19 11.26
N VAL A 88 8.38 8.25 10.46
CA VAL A 88 7.46 9.37 10.71
C VAL A 88 6.05 8.81 10.89
N LEU A 89 5.34 9.24 11.94
CA LEU A 89 4.06 8.65 12.35
C LEU A 89 3.06 8.51 11.20
N ILE A 90 2.89 9.58 10.41
CA ILE A 90 1.96 9.60 9.27
C ILE A 90 2.43 8.75 8.09
N GLY A 91 3.73 8.44 7.99
CA GLY A 91 4.28 7.58 6.94
C GLY A 91 4.20 6.09 7.26
N ARG A 92 3.79 5.71 8.48
CA ARG A 92 3.67 4.31 8.89
C ARG A 92 2.52 3.62 8.17
N MET A 93 2.68 2.34 7.88
CA MET A 93 1.61 1.51 7.29
C MET A 93 0.35 1.47 8.17
N SER A 94 0.49 1.58 9.49
CA SER A 94 -0.66 1.67 10.41
C SER A 94 -1.46 2.97 10.24
N ALA A 95 -0.81 4.07 9.84
CA ALA A 95 -1.45 5.37 9.56
C ALA A 95 -2.19 5.41 8.22
N GLN A 96 -1.93 4.44 7.34
CA GLN A 96 -2.53 4.39 6.01
C GLN A 96 -4.05 4.37 6.05
N VAL A 97 -4.66 3.54 6.89
CA VAL A 97 -6.13 3.41 6.95
C VAL A 97 -6.77 4.66 7.58
N PRO A 98 -6.32 5.17 8.75
CA PRO A 98 -6.85 6.40 9.36
C PRO A 98 -6.69 7.65 8.50
N MET A 99 -5.54 7.83 7.86
CA MET A 99 -5.34 9.00 7.01
C MET A 99 -6.15 8.90 5.72
N ASN A 100 -6.15 7.74 5.04
CA ASN A 100 -6.93 7.59 3.82
C ASN A 100 -8.44 7.67 4.07
N MET A 101 -8.96 7.17 5.20
CA MET A 101 -10.38 7.30 5.51
C MET A 101 -10.81 8.75 5.71
N THR A 102 -9.98 9.56 6.38
CA THR A 102 -10.23 10.99 6.56
C THR A 102 -10.15 11.70 5.21
N ILE A 103 -9.02 11.60 4.51
CA ILE A 103 -8.78 12.29 3.24
C ILE A 103 -9.87 11.93 2.22
N THR A 104 -10.16 10.64 2.05
CA THR A 104 -11.19 10.18 1.10
C THR A 104 -12.59 10.60 1.53
N GLY A 105 -12.91 10.46 2.82
CA GLY A 105 -14.22 10.87 3.34
C GLY A 105 -14.48 12.35 3.06
N PHE A 106 -13.54 13.23 3.39
CA PHE A 106 -13.63 14.65 3.11
C PHE A 106 -13.63 14.97 1.61
N MET A 107 -12.78 14.33 0.81
CA MET A 107 -12.77 14.50 -0.64
C MET A 107 -14.14 14.17 -1.27
N MET A 108 -14.82 13.15 -0.75
CA MET A 108 -16.14 12.75 -1.21
C MET A 108 -17.27 13.61 -0.61
N THR A 109 -17.11 14.19 0.57
CA THR A 109 -18.09 15.14 1.13
C THR A 109 -18.04 16.48 0.38
N PHE A 110 -16.83 16.98 0.14
CA PHE A 110 -16.58 18.31 -0.42
C PHE A 110 -16.29 18.31 -1.92
N TYR A 111 -16.79 17.31 -2.65
CA TYR A 111 -16.52 17.12 -4.09
C TYR A 111 -17.11 18.20 -5.01
N ARG A 112 -18.06 19.01 -4.52
CA ARG A 112 -18.84 19.96 -5.34
C ARG A 112 -18.11 21.26 -5.65
N THR A 113 -17.23 21.73 -4.76
CA THR A 113 -16.57 23.02 -4.92
C THR A 113 -15.15 22.82 -5.44
N THR A 114 -14.80 23.52 -6.53
CA THR A 114 -13.46 23.46 -7.15
C THR A 114 -12.33 23.68 -6.13
N PRO A 115 -12.38 24.70 -5.24
CA PRO A 115 -11.31 24.89 -4.26
C PRO A 115 -11.14 23.71 -3.30
N ALA A 116 -12.24 23.11 -2.84
CA ALA A 116 -12.16 21.95 -1.94
C ALA A 116 -11.64 20.71 -2.67
N VAL A 117 -12.04 20.49 -3.92
CA VAL A 117 -11.52 19.40 -4.75
C VAL A 117 -10.01 19.53 -4.93
N VAL A 118 -9.52 20.72 -5.29
CA VAL A 118 -8.09 20.98 -5.44
C VAL A 118 -7.35 20.74 -4.11
N PHE A 119 -7.88 21.29 -3.02
CA PHE A 119 -7.30 21.15 -1.68
C PHE A 119 -7.19 19.69 -1.23
N TRP A 120 -8.27 18.91 -1.36
CA TRP A 120 -8.27 17.51 -0.92
C TRP A 120 -7.45 16.60 -1.83
N GLN A 121 -7.38 16.87 -3.14
CA GLN A 121 -6.47 16.16 -4.03
C GLN A 121 -5.01 16.45 -3.69
N TRP A 122 -4.68 17.70 -3.39
CA TRP A 122 -3.35 18.11 -2.94
C TRP A 122 -2.96 17.44 -1.62
N ILE A 123 -3.84 17.41 -0.62
CA ILE A 123 -3.62 16.67 0.63
C ILE A 123 -3.40 15.18 0.34
N ASN A 124 -4.22 14.57 -0.50
CA ASN A 124 -4.11 13.16 -0.86
C ASN A 124 -2.75 12.83 -1.49
N GLN A 125 -2.29 13.63 -2.45
CA GLN A 125 -0.98 13.40 -3.06
C GLN A 125 0.18 13.71 -2.10
N SER A 126 0.02 14.70 -1.22
CA SER A 126 1.02 15.01 -0.19
C SER A 126 1.19 13.83 0.78
N PHE A 127 0.08 13.24 1.22
CA PHE A 127 0.10 12.05 2.05
C PHE A 127 0.78 10.87 1.34
N ASN A 128 0.42 10.60 0.08
CA ASN A 128 1.05 9.54 -0.70
C ASN A 128 2.56 9.78 -0.91
N ALA A 129 2.99 11.03 -1.11
CA ALA A 129 4.41 11.37 -1.22
C ALA A 129 5.17 11.10 0.09
N ILE A 130 4.57 11.39 1.25
CA ILE A 130 5.16 11.12 2.56
C ILE A 130 5.26 9.61 2.82
N VAL A 131 4.21 8.84 2.51
CA VAL A 131 4.23 7.38 2.62
C VAL A 131 5.32 6.80 1.71
N ASN A 132 5.40 7.26 0.47
CA ASN A 132 6.43 6.82 -0.48
C ASN A 132 7.85 7.17 -0.02
N TYR A 133 8.05 8.36 0.55
CA TYR A 133 9.34 8.77 1.11
C TYR A 133 9.73 7.93 2.33
N THR A 134 8.76 7.63 3.19
CA THR A 134 8.99 6.91 4.45
C THR A 134 9.23 5.41 4.24
N ASN A 135 8.61 4.81 3.22
CA ASN A 135 8.69 3.38 2.92
C ASN A 135 9.65 3.05 1.76
N ARG A 136 10.52 3.98 1.36
CA ARG A 136 11.50 3.77 0.30
C ARG A 136 12.56 2.75 0.73
N SER A 137 13.00 1.87 -0.16
CA SER A 137 14.09 0.95 0.16
C SER A 137 15.39 1.70 0.49
N GLY A 138 16.09 1.27 1.54
CA GLY A 138 17.36 1.84 2.00
C GLY A 138 18.50 1.64 1.00
N ASP A 139 18.49 0.49 0.29
CA ASP A 139 19.53 0.11 -0.68
C ASP A 139 19.34 0.75 -2.07
N ALA A 140 18.19 1.37 -2.33
CA ALA A 140 17.87 2.02 -3.60
C ALA A 140 17.24 3.39 -3.32
N PRO A 141 18.04 4.42 -2.94
CA PRO A 141 17.50 5.73 -2.60
C PRO A 141 16.71 6.30 -3.77
N ILE A 142 15.41 6.51 -3.54
CA ILE A 142 14.55 7.26 -4.45
C ILE A 142 15.10 8.68 -4.52
N ASN A 143 15.47 9.10 -5.72
CA ASN A 143 15.97 10.45 -5.92
C ASN A 143 14.84 11.44 -5.58
N VAL A 144 15.13 12.47 -4.77
CA VAL A 144 14.15 13.49 -4.37
C VAL A 144 13.51 14.15 -5.59
N SER A 145 14.26 14.31 -6.68
CA SER A 145 13.72 14.80 -7.96
C SER A 145 12.66 13.86 -8.55
N GLN A 146 12.83 12.53 -8.42
CA GLN A 146 11.83 11.56 -8.88
C GLN A 146 10.56 11.62 -8.04
N LEU A 147 10.70 11.72 -6.71
CA LEU A 147 9.56 11.90 -5.81
C LEU A 147 8.82 13.21 -6.12
N GLY A 148 9.56 14.31 -6.35
CA GLY A 148 9.00 15.61 -6.72
C GLY A 148 8.24 15.57 -8.05
N THR A 149 8.83 14.95 -9.08
CA THR A 149 8.17 14.76 -10.38
C THR A 149 6.92 13.91 -10.24
N ALA A 150 6.99 12.76 -9.55
CA ALA A 150 5.83 11.90 -9.33
C ALA A 150 4.72 12.64 -8.59
N TYR A 151 5.05 13.40 -7.55
CA TYR A 151 4.11 14.20 -6.78
C TYR A 151 3.44 15.30 -7.62
N VAL A 152 4.20 16.11 -8.35
CA VAL A 152 3.66 17.18 -9.20
C VAL A 152 2.80 16.61 -10.32
N SER A 153 3.27 15.57 -11.01
CA SER A 153 2.52 14.91 -12.09
C SER A 153 1.24 14.26 -11.57
N ALA A 154 1.29 13.54 -10.46
CA ALA A 154 0.12 12.89 -9.87
C ALA A 154 -0.90 13.92 -9.36
N THR A 155 -0.43 15.02 -8.73
CA THR A 155 -1.31 16.11 -8.27
C THR A 155 -1.99 16.79 -9.45
N THR A 156 -1.22 17.12 -10.49
CA THR A 156 -1.75 17.74 -11.71
C THR A 156 -2.75 16.81 -12.39
N GLY A 157 -2.43 15.53 -12.54
CA GLY A 157 -3.32 14.53 -13.14
C GLY A 157 -4.60 14.32 -12.34
N ALA A 158 -4.51 14.25 -11.01
CA ALA A 158 -5.64 14.10 -10.11
C ALA A 158 -6.59 15.32 -10.21
N VAL A 159 -6.03 16.53 -10.12
CA VAL A 159 -6.80 17.78 -10.19
C VAL A 159 -7.40 17.96 -11.58
N ALA A 160 -6.63 17.76 -12.65
CA ALA A 160 -7.14 17.86 -14.02
C ALA A 160 -8.30 16.89 -14.27
N THR A 161 -8.16 15.64 -13.83
CA THR A 161 -9.23 14.63 -13.93
C THR A 161 -10.44 15.03 -13.12
N ALA A 162 -10.25 15.45 -11.87
CA ALA A 162 -11.36 15.84 -11.00
C ALA A 162 -12.12 17.05 -11.54
N LEU A 163 -11.42 18.09 -12.00
CA LEU A 163 -12.04 19.30 -12.54
C LEU A 163 -12.69 19.04 -13.91
N GLY A 164 -12.04 18.28 -14.79
CA GLY A 164 -12.58 17.90 -16.08
C GLY A 164 -13.87 17.09 -15.95
N LEU A 165 -13.86 16.06 -15.11
CA LEU A 165 -15.06 15.26 -14.85
C LEU A 165 -16.13 16.04 -14.08
N ASN A 166 -15.77 16.93 -13.15
CA ASN A 166 -16.74 17.81 -12.49
C ASN A 166 -17.42 18.76 -13.48
N ALA A 167 -16.69 19.30 -14.47
CA ALA A 167 -17.29 20.13 -15.51
C ALA A 167 -18.28 19.34 -16.38
N LEU A 168 -17.91 18.12 -16.79
CA LEU A 168 -18.79 17.24 -17.56
C LEU A 168 -20.01 16.77 -16.76
N THR A 169 -19.85 16.57 -15.45
CA THR A 169 -20.93 16.04 -14.61
C THR A 169 -22.01 17.05 -14.23
N LYS A 170 -21.80 18.35 -14.50
CA LYS A 170 -22.81 19.40 -14.29
C LYS A 170 -24.10 19.17 -15.09
N HIS A 171 -24.02 18.43 -16.20
CA HIS A 171 -25.14 18.19 -17.10
C HIS A 171 -25.72 16.77 -17.03
N VAL A 172 -25.29 15.95 -16.07
CA VAL A 172 -25.77 14.57 -15.89
C VAL A 172 -26.23 14.34 -14.44
N SER A 173 -26.72 13.13 -14.16
CA SER A 173 -27.21 12.75 -12.83
C SER A 173 -26.18 13.05 -11.72
N PRO A 174 -26.60 13.67 -10.60
CA PRO A 174 -25.75 13.93 -9.43
C PRO A 174 -25.04 12.68 -8.87
N LEU A 175 -25.53 11.48 -9.19
CA LEU A 175 -24.89 10.22 -8.83
C LEU A 175 -23.55 10.02 -9.54
N ILE A 176 -23.43 10.42 -10.81
CA ILE A 176 -22.19 10.28 -11.59
C ILE A 176 -21.11 11.22 -11.02
N GLY A 177 -21.50 12.42 -10.60
CA GLY A 177 -20.60 13.37 -9.92
C GLY A 177 -19.95 12.81 -8.64
N ARG A 178 -20.60 11.85 -7.96
CA ARG A 178 -20.04 11.21 -6.74
C ARG A 178 -18.90 10.23 -7.03
N PHE A 179 -18.74 9.80 -8.30
CA PHE A 179 -17.63 8.94 -8.71
C PHE A 179 -16.41 9.72 -9.21
N VAL A 180 -16.51 11.05 -9.33
CA VAL A 180 -15.39 11.91 -9.76
C VAL A 180 -14.16 11.75 -8.85
N PRO A 181 -14.28 11.72 -7.51
CA PRO A 181 -13.15 11.46 -6.62
C PRO A 181 -12.45 10.12 -6.91
N PHE A 182 -13.22 9.07 -7.20
CA PHE A 182 -12.67 7.75 -7.53
C PHE A 182 -11.87 7.78 -8.84
N ALA A 183 -12.43 8.36 -9.89
CA ALA A 183 -11.73 8.48 -11.18
C ALA A 183 -10.44 9.31 -11.05
N ALA A 184 -10.48 10.39 -10.27
CA ALA A 184 -9.30 11.21 -10.01
C ALA A 184 -8.21 10.45 -9.23
N VAL A 185 -8.58 9.66 -8.21
CA VAL A 185 -7.62 8.81 -7.48
C VAL A 185 -7.07 7.69 -8.36
N ALA A 186 -7.90 7.08 -9.22
CA ALA A 186 -7.44 6.07 -10.15
C ALA A 186 -6.43 6.65 -11.16
N ALA A 187 -6.73 7.81 -11.74
CA ALA A 187 -5.81 8.52 -12.63
C ALA A 187 -4.49 8.88 -11.92
N ALA A 188 -4.56 9.34 -10.67
CA ALA A 188 -3.38 9.63 -9.87
C ALA A 188 -2.50 8.40 -9.65
N ASN A 189 -3.09 7.23 -9.33
CA ASN A 189 -2.36 5.98 -9.16
C ASN A 189 -1.69 5.51 -10.47
N CYS A 190 -2.38 5.67 -11.60
CA CYS A 190 -1.81 5.38 -12.93
C CYS A 190 -0.62 6.28 -13.30
N ILE A 191 -0.47 7.44 -12.66
CA ILE A 191 0.65 8.37 -12.89
C ILE A 191 1.75 8.16 -11.84
N ASN A 192 1.37 8.17 -10.56
CA ASN A 192 2.30 8.14 -9.43
C ASN A 192 3.15 6.86 -9.43
N ILE A 193 2.52 5.68 -9.54
CA ILE A 193 3.22 4.40 -9.37
C ILE A 193 4.27 4.18 -10.48
N PRO A 194 3.97 4.36 -11.78
CA PRO A 194 4.99 4.23 -12.82
C PRO A 194 6.11 5.26 -12.70
N LEU A 195 5.83 6.51 -12.30
CA LEU A 195 6.85 7.54 -12.13
C LEU A 195 7.77 7.27 -10.94
N MET A 196 7.20 6.80 -9.83
CA MET A 196 7.96 6.37 -8.65
C MET A 196 8.86 5.18 -8.96
N ARG A 197 8.38 4.24 -9.78
CA ARG A 197 9.08 3.01 -10.17
C ARG A 197 9.73 3.10 -11.55
N GLN A 198 9.98 4.31 -12.05
CA GLN A 198 10.54 4.53 -13.40
C GLN A 198 11.93 3.91 -13.58
N ARG A 199 12.71 3.78 -12.50
CA ARG A 199 14.02 3.10 -12.53
C ARG A 199 13.86 1.62 -12.83
N GLU A 200 12.88 0.97 -12.24
CA GLU A 200 12.57 -0.44 -12.48
C GLU A 200 12.12 -0.66 -13.94
N LEU A 201 11.39 0.29 -14.51
CA LEU A 201 11.02 0.27 -15.92
C LEU A 201 12.22 0.43 -16.86
N LYS A 202 13.24 1.18 -16.44
CA LYS A 202 14.44 1.47 -17.25
C LYS A 202 15.52 0.40 -17.12
N TYR A 203 15.78 -0.08 -15.91
CA TYR A 203 16.89 -0.98 -15.59
C TYR A 203 16.46 -2.41 -15.27
N GLY A 204 15.15 -2.65 -15.11
CA GLY A 204 14.61 -3.94 -14.73
C GLY A 204 14.52 -4.15 -13.22
N ILE A 205 13.87 -5.26 -12.86
CA ILE A 205 13.88 -5.83 -11.51
C ILE A 205 14.56 -7.21 -11.53
N PRO A 206 15.13 -7.65 -10.41
CA PRO A 206 15.82 -8.94 -10.35
C PRO A 206 14.83 -10.08 -10.54
N ILE A 207 15.17 -10.97 -11.46
CA ILE A 207 14.48 -12.24 -11.67
C ILE A 207 15.32 -13.40 -11.12
N THR A 208 14.64 -14.39 -10.55
CA THR A 208 15.23 -15.54 -9.88
C THR A 208 14.63 -16.85 -10.37
N ASP A 209 15.34 -17.95 -10.19
CA ASP A 209 14.78 -19.30 -10.34
C ASP A 209 13.98 -19.71 -9.07
N GLU A 210 13.51 -20.96 -9.02
CA GLU A 210 12.79 -21.52 -7.87
C GLU A 210 13.64 -21.56 -6.59
N ASN A 211 14.95 -21.78 -6.77
CA ASN A 211 15.93 -21.88 -5.71
C ASN A 211 16.42 -20.52 -5.19
N GLY A 212 15.98 -19.42 -5.81
CA GLY A 212 16.37 -18.05 -5.45
C GLY A 212 17.68 -17.58 -6.10
N ASN A 213 18.23 -18.31 -7.06
CA ASN A 213 19.41 -17.89 -7.82
C ASN A 213 19.02 -16.77 -8.78
N ARG A 214 19.77 -15.66 -8.76
CA ARG A 214 19.52 -14.50 -9.62
C ARG A 214 19.93 -14.79 -11.06
N LEU A 215 18.98 -14.66 -11.99
CA LEU A 215 19.17 -14.94 -13.42
C LEU A 215 19.51 -13.66 -14.21
N GLY A 216 19.04 -12.51 -13.74
CA GLY A 216 19.29 -11.19 -14.35
C GLY A 216 18.25 -10.16 -13.94
N GLU A 217 18.20 -9.06 -14.68
CA GLU A 217 17.21 -7.99 -14.52
C GLU A 217 16.23 -7.99 -15.70
N SER A 218 14.93 -7.83 -15.43
CA SER A 218 13.90 -7.76 -16.47
C SER A 218 13.01 -6.53 -16.31
N SER A 219 12.93 -5.72 -17.35
CA SER A 219 12.02 -4.57 -17.45
C SER A 219 10.58 -5.01 -17.74
N LYS A 220 10.38 -6.13 -18.44
CA LYS A 220 9.05 -6.73 -18.65
C LYS A 220 8.45 -7.26 -17.35
N ALA A 221 9.27 -7.88 -16.49
CA ALA A 221 8.85 -8.25 -15.14
C ALA A 221 8.43 -7.02 -14.33
N ALA A 222 9.20 -5.92 -14.41
CA ALA A 222 8.88 -4.65 -13.77
C ALA A 222 7.55 -4.07 -14.26
N GLN A 223 7.31 -4.06 -15.59
CA GLN A 223 6.03 -3.61 -16.16
C GLN A 223 4.85 -4.41 -15.62
N GLN A 224 4.94 -5.75 -15.62
CA GLN A 224 3.88 -6.61 -15.10
C GLN A 224 3.63 -6.34 -13.60
N ALA A 225 4.70 -6.21 -12.80
CA ALA A 225 4.61 -5.88 -11.38
C ALA A 225 3.90 -4.54 -11.15
N ILE A 226 4.30 -3.50 -11.88
CA ILE A 226 3.73 -2.14 -11.76
C ILE A 226 2.25 -2.15 -12.14
N VAL A 227 1.85 -2.82 -13.23
CA VAL A 227 0.44 -2.94 -13.62
C VAL A 227 -0.39 -3.63 -12.54
N GLN A 228 0.12 -4.73 -11.97
CA GLN A 228 -0.56 -5.43 -10.87
C GLN A 228 -0.72 -4.53 -9.64
N VAL A 229 0.29 -3.72 -9.31
CA VAL A 229 0.22 -2.77 -8.18
C VAL A 229 -0.77 -1.64 -8.46
N VAL A 230 -0.78 -1.06 -9.66
CA VAL A 230 -1.76 -0.04 -10.07
C VAL A 230 -3.19 -0.58 -9.94
N VAL A 231 -3.45 -1.77 -10.47
CA VAL A 231 -4.76 -2.42 -10.38
C VAL A 231 -5.14 -2.67 -8.92
N SER A 232 -4.22 -3.21 -8.12
CA SER A 232 -4.45 -3.46 -6.69
C SER A 232 -4.81 -2.18 -5.94
N ARG A 233 -4.11 -1.07 -6.19
CA ARG A 233 -4.36 0.25 -5.55
C ARG A 233 -5.72 0.85 -5.95
N ILE A 234 -6.11 0.72 -7.21
CA ILE A 234 -7.45 1.16 -7.67
C ILE A 234 -8.54 0.32 -7.00
N LEU A 235 -8.36 -1.01 -6.93
CA LEU A 235 -9.31 -1.91 -6.29
C LEU A 235 -9.43 -1.66 -4.78
N MET A 236 -8.34 -1.27 -4.09
CA MET A 236 -8.40 -0.87 -2.67
C MET A 236 -9.33 0.31 -2.44
N ALA A 237 -9.30 1.31 -3.32
CA ALA A 237 -10.11 2.52 -3.20
C ALA A 237 -11.58 2.29 -3.61
N ALA A 238 -11.85 1.31 -4.47
CA ALA A 238 -13.16 1.13 -5.08
C ALA A 238 -14.30 0.89 -4.05
N PRO A 239 -14.20 -0.02 -3.07
CA PRO A 239 -15.27 -0.21 -2.08
C PRO A 239 -15.55 1.06 -1.27
N GLY A 240 -14.50 1.73 -0.80
CA GLY A 240 -14.58 2.95 0.00
C GLY A 240 -15.16 4.14 -0.77
N MET A 241 -15.05 4.17 -2.09
CA MET A 241 -15.59 5.27 -2.90
C MET A 241 -16.89 4.93 -3.62
N ALA A 242 -17.22 3.64 -3.80
CA ALA A 242 -18.45 3.21 -4.47
C ALA A 242 -19.60 2.98 -3.50
N ILE A 243 -19.36 2.38 -2.32
CA ILE A 243 -20.42 2.00 -1.37
C ILE A 243 -20.99 3.22 -0.63
N PRO A 244 -20.17 4.12 -0.03
CA PRO A 244 -20.70 5.22 0.76
C PRO A 244 -21.65 6.16 0.00
N PRO A 245 -21.47 6.49 -1.30
CA PRO A 245 -22.41 7.31 -2.06
C PRO A 245 -23.84 6.77 -2.08
N PHE A 246 -24.04 5.45 -2.16
CA PHE A 246 -25.38 4.84 -2.16
C PHE A 246 -26.04 4.93 -0.78
N ILE A 247 -25.27 4.67 0.28
CA ILE A 247 -25.73 4.78 1.67
C ILE A 247 -26.07 6.24 1.98
N MET A 248 -25.17 7.17 1.65
CA MET A 248 -25.35 8.60 1.87
C MET A 248 -26.54 9.16 1.09
N ASN A 249 -26.76 8.73 -0.16
CA ASN A 249 -27.97 9.11 -0.92
C ASN A 249 -29.27 8.74 -0.20
N THR A 250 -29.26 7.63 0.53
CA THR A 250 -30.42 7.17 1.31
C THR A 250 -30.54 7.93 2.62
N LEU A 251 -29.42 8.15 3.33
CA LEU A 251 -29.40 8.87 4.61
C LEU A 251 -29.74 10.35 4.46
N GLU A 252 -29.27 11.02 3.40
CA GLU A 252 -29.52 12.44 3.14
C GLU A 252 -31.01 12.74 2.91
N LYS A 253 -31.78 11.75 2.46
CA LYS A 253 -33.23 11.87 2.29
C LYS A 253 -33.99 11.76 3.60
N LYS A 254 -33.40 11.17 4.65
CA LYS A 254 -34.01 10.96 5.97
C LYS A 254 -33.93 12.21 6.86
N ALA A 255 -34.83 12.29 7.83
CA ALA A 255 -34.93 13.44 8.76
C ALA A 255 -33.64 13.69 9.57
N PHE A 256 -32.86 12.64 9.86
CA PHE A 256 -31.65 12.76 10.67
C PHE A 256 -30.58 13.67 10.03
N LEU A 257 -30.21 13.43 8.77
CA LEU A 257 -29.22 14.27 8.08
C LEU A 257 -29.78 15.62 7.64
N LYS A 258 -31.10 15.74 7.48
CA LYS A 258 -31.75 17.05 7.31
C LYS A 258 -31.65 17.91 8.58
N ARG A 259 -31.72 17.29 9.77
CA ARG A 259 -31.59 17.96 11.07
C ARG A 259 -30.13 18.22 11.45
N PHE A 260 -29.20 17.34 11.09
CA PHE A 260 -27.78 17.43 11.41
C PHE A 260 -26.91 17.29 10.15
N PRO A 261 -26.87 18.29 9.25
CA PRO A 261 -26.12 18.19 7.99
C PRO A 261 -24.60 18.06 8.20
N TRP A 262 -24.06 18.57 9.31
CA TRP A 262 -22.64 18.44 9.67
C TRP A 262 -22.21 16.99 9.93
N MET A 263 -23.15 16.10 10.25
CA MET A 263 -22.88 14.65 10.43
C MET A 263 -22.55 13.92 9.14
N SER A 264 -22.75 14.56 7.97
CA SER A 264 -22.42 13.97 6.67
C SER A 264 -20.93 13.58 6.58
N ALA A 265 -20.02 14.48 6.99
CA ALA A 265 -18.58 14.20 6.94
C ALA A 265 -18.15 13.07 7.90
N PRO A 266 -18.50 13.08 9.21
CA PRO A 266 -18.17 11.97 10.10
C PRO A 266 -18.72 10.61 9.65
N ILE A 267 -19.97 10.56 9.17
CA ILE A 267 -20.56 9.32 8.66
C ILE A 267 -19.82 8.84 7.42
N GLN A 268 -19.49 9.76 6.50
CA GLN A 268 -18.76 9.42 5.29
C GLN A 268 -17.35 8.90 5.59
N VAL A 269 -16.61 9.58 6.48
CA VAL A 269 -15.30 9.11 6.97
C VAL A 269 -15.42 7.73 7.63
N GLY A 270 -16.43 7.51 8.47
CA GLY A 270 -16.66 6.22 9.12
C GLY A 270 -16.97 5.09 8.14
N LEU A 271 -17.83 5.34 7.15
CA LEU A 271 -18.16 4.36 6.10
C LEU A 271 -16.96 4.03 5.24
N VAL A 272 -16.21 5.05 4.80
CA VAL A 272 -14.96 4.85 4.05
C VAL A 272 -13.95 4.07 4.89
N GLY A 273 -13.79 4.42 6.17
CA GLY A 273 -12.88 3.77 7.10
C GLY A 273 -13.22 2.29 7.27
N PHE A 274 -14.50 1.97 7.47
CA PHE A 274 -14.96 0.58 7.53
C PHE A 274 -14.60 -0.18 6.25
N CYS A 275 -14.87 0.38 5.07
CA CYS A 275 -14.49 -0.27 3.81
C CYS A 275 -12.98 -0.45 3.68
N LEU A 276 -12.17 0.57 4.00
CA LEU A 276 -10.71 0.53 3.84
C LEU A 276 -10.02 -0.44 4.81
N VAL A 277 -10.55 -0.63 6.01
CA VAL A 277 -10.03 -1.60 7.00
C VAL A 277 -9.99 -3.02 6.41
N PHE A 278 -10.98 -3.39 5.60
CA PHE A 278 -11.02 -4.70 4.95
C PHE A 278 -10.42 -4.68 3.54
N ALA A 279 -10.75 -3.68 2.72
CA ALA A 279 -10.33 -3.61 1.33
C ALA A 279 -8.80 -3.52 1.19
N THR A 280 -8.13 -2.73 2.03
CA THR A 280 -6.68 -2.54 1.99
C THR A 280 -5.92 -3.88 2.13
N PRO A 281 -6.08 -4.64 3.24
CA PRO A 281 -5.35 -5.90 3.42
C PRO A 281 -5.77 -6.98 2.40
N LEU A 282 -7.06 -7.06 2.05
CA LEU A 282 -7.53 -8.06 1.09
C LEU A 282 -7.00 -7.81 -0.34
N CYS A 283 -6.95 -6.56 -0.78
CA CYS A 283 -6.39 -6.22 -2.08
C CYS A 283 -4.86 -6.32 -2.10
N CYS A 284 -4.17 -6.03 -0.99
CA CYS A 284 -2.73 -6.32 -0.86
C CYS A 284 -2.46 -7.83 -1.00
N ALA A 285 -3.34 -8.66 -0.45
CA ALA A 285 -3.26 -10.12 -0.52
C ALA A 285 -3.66 -10.70 -1.90
N LEU A 286 -4.31 -9.93 -2.76
CA LEU A 286 -4.83 -10.39 -4.06
C LEU A 286 -3.71 -10.94 -4.96
N PHE A 287 -2.58 -10.23 -5.03
CA PHE A 287 -1.41 -10.65 -5.81
C PHE A 287 -0.25 -11.01 -4.89
N PRO A 288 0.38 -12.19 -5.06
CA PRO A 288 1.51 -12.59 -4.24
C PRO A 288 2.67 -11.59 -4.38
N GLN A 289 3.46 -11.42 -3.31
CA GLN A 289 4.66 -10.58 -3.35
C GLN A 289 5.71 -11.18 -4.29
N LYS A 290 5.93 -12.49 -4.25
CA LYS A 290 6.73 -13.23 -5.24
C LYS A 290 5.80 -13.71 -6.35
N SER A 291 5.85 -13.05 -7.51
CA SER A 291 5.10 -13.45 -8.71
C SER A 291 6.00 -14.24 -9.64
N SER A 292 5.40 -15.01 -10.56
CA SER A 292 6.14 -15.73 -11.60
C SER A 292 5.66 -15.36 -13.01
N MET A 293 6.55 -15.52 -13.98
CA MET A 293 6.24 -15.36 -15.40
C MET A 293 6.99 -16.40 -16.23
N SER A 294 6.48 -16.71 -17.42
CA SER A 294 7.18 -17.59 -18.35
C SER A 294 8.41 -16.90 -18.94
N VAL A 295 9.49 -17.66 -19.12
CA VAL A 295 10.72 -17.19 -19.78
C VAL A 295 10.42 -16.60 -21.16
N THR A 296 9.48 -17.17 -21.91
CA THR A 296 9.04 -16.65 -23.22
C THR A 296 8.55 -15.20 -23.21
N ARG A 297 8.11 -14.69 -22.05
CA ARG A 297 7.64 -13.33 -21.89
C ARG A 297 8.77 -12.34 -21.56
N LEU A 298 9.99 -12.80 -21.31
CA LEU A 298 11.15 -11.95 -21.01
C LEU A 298 11.70 -11.26 -22.26
N GLU A 299 12.73 -10.43 -22.08
CA GLU A 299 13.53 -9.84 -23.14
C GLU A 299 14.30 -10.93 -23.92
N PRO A 300 14.41 -10.85 -25.26
CA PRO A 300 15.08 -11.89 -26.06
C PRO A 300 16.51 -12.22 -25.61
N GLU A 301 17.28 -11.22 -25.22
CA GLU A 301 18.65 -11.38 -24.69
C GLU A 301 18.66 -12.21 -23.40
N LEU A 302 17.73 -11.93 -22.50
CA LEU A 302 17.59 -12.64 -21.23
C LEU A 302 17.08 -14.06 -21.44
N GLN A 303 16.19 -14.26 -22.42
CA GLN A 303 15.75 -15.61 -22.83
C GLN A 303 16.91 -16.45 -23.35
N ALA A 304 17.77 -15.89 -24.21
CA ALA A 304 18.94 -16.59 -24.74
C ALA A 304 19.89 -17.00 -23.60
N LYS A 305 20.21 -16.06 -22.70
CA LYS A 305 21.05 -16.31 -21.54
C LYS A 305 20.49 -17.40 -20.61
N ILE A 306 19.18 -17.38 -20.33
CA ILE A 306 18.54 -18.39 -19.50
C ILE A 306 18.56 -19.75 -20.19
N LYS A 307 18.32 -19.81 -21.50
CA LYS A 307 18.37 -21.06 -22.26
C LYS A 307 19.77 -21.69 -22.29
N GLU A 308 20.83 -20.87 -22.31
CA GLU A 308 22.21 -21.36 -22.21
C GLU A 308 22.54 -21.92 -20.82
N MET A 309 22.06 -21.26 -19.76
CA MET A 309 22.33 -21.67 -18.37
C MET A 309 21.44 -22.81 -17.89
N SER A 310 20.18 -22.84 -18.32
CA SER A 310 19.15 -23.77 -17.83
C SER A 310 18.09 -23.96 -18.92
N PRO A 311 18.32 -24.87 -19.88
CA PRO A 311 17.44 -25.07 -21.04
C PRO A 311 16.01 -25.47 -20.68
N GLU A 312 15.82 -26.12 -19.54
CA GLU A 312 14.53 -26.63 -19.04
C GLU A 312 13.75 -25.60 -18.21
N LEU A 313 14.31 -24.41 -17.95
CA LEU A 313 13.66 -23.42 -17.11
C LEU A 313 12.53 -22.73 -17.87
N ASP A 314 11.28 -23.06 -17.52
CA ASP A 314 10.10 -22.47 -18.14
C ASP A 314 9.59 -21.19 -17.45
N ARG A 315 9.87 -21.05 -16.15
CA ARG A 315 9.35 -19.98 -15.30
C ARG A 315 10.44 -19.28 -14.50
N VAL A 316 10.29 -17.98 -14.33
CA VAL A 316 11.11 -17.15 -13.45
C VAL A 316 10.24 -16.44 -12.43
N TYR A 317 10.86 -16.04 -11.32
CA TYR A 317 10.20 -15.42 -10.18
C TYR A 317 10.77 -14.04 -9.89
N PHE A 318 9.91 -13.09 -9.55
CA PHE A 318 10.29 -11.71 -9.25
C PHE A 318 9.45 -11.15 -8.11
N ASN A 319 9.99 -10.14 -7.41
CA ASN A 319 9.26 -9.45 -6.37
C ASN A 319 8.41 -8.32 -6.97
N LYS A 320 7.10 -8.37 -6.76
CA LYS A 320 6.13 -7.37 -7.21
C LYS A 320 6.31 -6.03 -6.49
N GLY A 321 6.76 -6.05 -5.24
CA GLY A 321 6.67 -4.90 -4.32
C GLY A 321 5.24 -4.64 -3.83
N LEU A 322 5.08 -3.56 -3.04
CA LEU A 322 3.82 -3.09 -2.44
C LEU A 322 3.36 -1.74 -2.99
#